data_AF-A0AAV2QN03-F1
#
_entry.id   AF-A0AAV2QN03-F1
#
_cell.length_a   1.000
_cell.length_b   1.000
_cell.length_c   1.000
_cell.angle_alpha   90.00
_cell.angle_beta   90.00
_cell.angle_gamma   90.00
#
_symmetry.space_group_name_H-M   'P 1'
#
loop_
_entity.id
_entity.type
_entity.pdbx_description
1 polymer ?
#
loop_
_entity_poly.entity_id
_entity_poly.type
_entity_poly.pdbx_seq_one_letter_code
_entity_poly.pdbx_strand_id
1 'polypeptide(L)'
;SMTYGVSVRDLCIRFNPQSLNIDERKLVQFGLLHNIIRRLNQYPVFSASDAGFSSPSKQSNVQTALYKMSNGLHSIDEMCCKLGLTHKEVFDRLERDNNIIILWK
;
A
#
# COMPACT_ATOMS: atom_id res chain seq x y z
N SER A 1 8.62 -22.51 -8.37
CA SER A 1 7.36 -22.23 -9.08
C SER A 1 6.74 -20.96 -8.51
N MET A 2 5.94 -20.24 -9.29
CA MET A 2 5.17 -19.09 -8.80
C MET A 2 4.01 -19.63 -7.97
N THR A 3 4.13 -19.51 -6.65
CA THR A 3 3.13 -19.96 -5.67
C THR A 3 2.65 -18.76 -4.87
N TYR A 4 1.54 -18.91 -4.16
CA TYR A 4 1.00 -17.85 -3.31
C TYR A 4 2.05 -17.37 -2.30
N GLY A 5 2.15 -16.05 -2.11
CA GLY A 5 3.10 -15.44 -1.17
C GLY A 5 4.51 -15.24 -1.72
N VAL A 6 4.83 -15.69 -2.94
CA VAL A 6 6.14 -15.44 -3.57
C VAL A 6 6.13 -14.06 -4.24
N SER A 7 7.01 -13.17 -3.80
CA SER A 7 7.20 -11.86 -4.41
C SER A 7 8.19 -11.91 -5.58
N VAL A 8 8.16 -10.89 -6.45
CA VAL A 8 9.15 -10.74 -7.51
C VAL A 8 10.57 -10.68 -6.95
N ARG A 9 10.76 -10.10 -5.76
CA ARG A 9 12.05 -10.07 -5.06
C ARG A 9 12.56 -11.48 -4.80
N ASP A 10 11.70 -12.36 -4.29
CA ASP A 10 12.07 -13.75 -3.99
C ASP A 10 12.49 -14.50 -5.26
N LEU A 11 11.84 -14.21 -6.39
CA LEU A 11 12.20 -14.76 -7.70
C LEU A 11 13.55 -14.22 -8.18
N CYS A 12 13.81 -12.91 -8.07
CA CYS A 12 15.09 -12.33 -8.46
C CYS A 12 16.25 -12.90 -7.64
N ILE A 13 16.07 -13.09 -6.33
CA ILE A 13 17.10 -13.68 -5.46
C ILE A 13 17.36 -15.15 -5.85
N ARG A 14 16.31 -15.93 -6.11
CA ARG A 14 16.44 -17.36 -6.39
C ARG A 14 17.02 -17.66 -7.78
N PHE A 15 16.62 -16.88 -8.79
CA PHE A 15 16.97 -17.16 -10.19
C PHE A 15 18.06 -16.26 -10.76
N ASN A 16 18.45 -15.19 -10.03
CA ASN A 16 19.48 -14.23 -10.44
C ASN A 16 19.36 -13.80 -11.91
N PRO A 17 18.30 -13.07 -12.28
CA PRO A 17 18.01 -12.70 -13.68
C PRO A 17 19.17 -11.95 -14.35
N GLN A 18 19.98 -11.22 -13.58
CA GLN A 18 21.16 -10.51 -14.09
C GLN A 18 22.19 -11.47 -14.70
N SER A 19 22.37 -12.66 -14.10
CA SER A 19 23.27 -13.69 -14.66
C SER A 19 22.79 -14.25 -16.00
N LEU A 20 21.50 -14.10 -16.31
CA LEU A 20 20.86 -14.54 -17.55
C LEU A 20 20.68 -13.39 -18.56
N ASN A 21 21.27 -12.22 -18.29
CA ASN A 21 21.08 -10.99 -19.08
C ASN A 21 19.60 -10.54 -19.19
N ILE A 22 18.79 -10.85 -18.17
CA ILE A 22 17.39 -10.44 -18.11
C ILE A 22 17.29 -9.08 -17.41
N ASP A 23 16.65 -8.12 -18.07
CA ASP A 23 16.31 -6.83 -17.49
C ASP A 23 15.08 -6.97 -16.58
N GLU A 24 15.31 -6.89 -15.27
CA GLU A 24 14.27 -7.01 -14.24
C GLU A 24 13.14 -6.00 -14.43
N ARG A 25 13.41 -4.78 -14.89
CA ARG A 25 12.38 -3.75 -15.08
C ARG A 25 11.43 -4.12 -16.21
N LYS A 26 11.99 -4.59 -17.33
CA LYS A 26 11.21 -5.06 -18.47
C LYS A 26 10.42 -6.32 -18.13
N LEU A 27 11.02 -7.23 -17.35
CA LEU A 27 10.33 -8.42 -16.85
C LEU A 27 9.11 -8.05 -16.00
N VAL A 28 9.26 -7.12 -15.05
CA VAL A 28 8.14 -6.67 -14.21
C VAL A 28 7.07 -5.99 -15.05
N GLN A 29 7.45 -5.10 -15.96
CA GLN A 29 6.51 -4.42 -16.84
C GLN A 29 5.71 -5.41 -17.70
N PHE A 30 6.40 -6.36 -18.33
CA PHE A 30 5.79 -7.44 -19.10
C PHE A 30 4.85 -8.28 -18.22
N GLY A 31 5.31 -8.69 -17.04
CA GLY A 31 4.53 -9.51 -16.12
C GLY A 31 3.27 -8.80 -15.61
N LEU A 32 3.33 -7.49 -15.37
CA LEU A 32 2.15 -6.68 -15.01
C LEU A 32 1.17 -6.56 -16.17
N LEU A 33 1.65 -6.28 -17.39
CA LEU A 33 0.80 -6.15 -18.58
C LEU A 33 0.07 -7.46 -18.92
N HIS A 34 0.73 -8.60 -18.75
CA HIS A 34 0.17 -9.91 -19.05
C HIS A 34 -0.54 -10.57 -17.85
N ASN A 35 -0.76 -9.85 -16.74
CA ASN A 35 -1.36 -10.37 -15.50
C ASN A 35 -0.65 -11.61 -14.89
N ILE A 36 0.64 -11.79 -15.20
CA ILE A 36 1.51 -12.81 -14.61
C ILE A 36 1.92 -12.38 -13.20
N ILE A 37 2.19 -11.08 -13.03
CA ILE A 37 2.52 -10.44 -11.76
C ILE A 37 1.32 -9.58 -11.37
N ARG A 38 0.84 -9.74 -10.14
CA ARG A 38 -0.19 -8.88 -9.55
C ARG A 38 0.47 -7.90 -8.59
N ARG A 39 0.14 -6.61 -8.72
CA ARG A 39 0.48 -5.59 -7.71
C ARG A 39 -0.59 -5.62 -6.63
N LEU A 40 -0.17 -5.80 -5.38
CA LEU A 40 -1.02 -5.65 -4.20
C LEU A 40 -0.85 -4.23 -3.65
N ASN A 41 -1.96 -3.54 -3.43
CA ASN A 41 -1.96 -2.21 -2.83
C ASN A 41 -2.52 -2.29 -1.41
N GLN A 42 -2.04 -1.36 -0.57
CA GLN A 42 -2.49 -1.21 0.82
C GLN A 42 -3.67 -0.23 0.87
N TYR A 43 -4.75 -0.61 1.53
CA TYR A 43 -6.00 0.15 1.68
C TYR A 43 -6.35 0.29 3.16
N PRO A 44 -6.17 1.46 3.78
CA PRO A 44 -6.59 1.69 5.15
C PRO A 44 -8.12 1.77 5.27
N VAL A 45 -8.63 1.16 6.33
CA VAL A 45 -10.04 1.14 6.71
C VAL A 45 -10.15 1.52 8.17
N PHE A 46 -11.02 2.48 8.47
CA PHE A 46 -11.38 2.80 9.84
C PHE A 46 -12.30 1.72 10.43
N SER A 47 -11.88 1.11 11.53
CA SER A 47 -12.70 0.16 12.29
C SER A 47 -13.69 0.92 13.15
N ALA A 48 -14.95 0.96 12.73
CA ALA A 48 -16.04 1.62 13.47
C ALA A 48 -16.46 0.90 14.76
N SER A 49 -15.73 -0.12 15.22
CA SER A 49 -16.02 -0.86 16.44
C SER A 49 -16.00 0.01 17.70
N ASP A 50 -15.28 1.13 17.68
CA ASP A 50 -15.25 2.14 18.74
C ASP A 50 -15.87 3.46 18.27
N ALA A 51 -17.07 3.39 17.66
CA ALA A 51 -17.87 4.54 17.21
C ALA A 51 -18.39 5.45 18.35
N GLY A 52 -17.62 5.66 19.41
CA GLY A 52 -17.69 6.91 20.15
C GLY A 52 -17.06 7.99 19.29
N PHE A 53 -17.88 8.83 18.67
CA PHE A 53 -17.51 10.05 17.95
C PHE A 53 -16.46 10.87 18.75
N SER A 54 -15.19 10.53 18.61
CA SER A 54 -14.10 11.43 18.93
C SER A 54 -14.02 12.42 17.78
N SER A 55 -14.95 13.37 17.79
CA SER A 55 -14.97 14.52 16.91
C SER A 55 -13.56 15.10 16.83
N PRO A 56 -12.91 15.16 15.65
CA PRO A 56 -11.54 15.63 15.49
C PRO A 56 -11.52 17.15 15.58
N SER A 57 -11.85 17.71 16.74
CA SER A 57 -11.89 19.16 16.97
C SER A 57 -10.50 19.77 17.18
N LYS A 58 -9.42 18.96 17.20
CA LYS A 58 -8.04 19.40 17.41
C LYS A 58 -6.98 18.66 16.58
N GLN A 59 -7.33 18.15 15.40
CA GLN A 59 -6.36 17.48 14.54
C GLN A 59 -5.95 18.37 13.36
N SER A 60 -4.68 18.24 12.94
CA SER A 60 -4.15 18.95 11.79
C SER A 60 -4.98 18.65 10.54
N ASN A 61 -5.10 19.62 9.62
CA ASN A 61 -5.86 19.46 8.36
C ASN A 61 -5.53 18.16 7.61
N VAL A 62 -4.27 17.72 7.71
CA VAL A 62 -3.76 16.51 7.05
C VAL A 62 -4.28 15.24 7.70
N GLN A 63 -4.38 15.20 9.04
CA GLN A 63 -4.87 14.03 9.75
C GLN A 63 -6.37 13.83 9.47
N THR A 64 -7.17 14.89 9.46
CA THR A 64 -8.59 14.84 9.09
C THR A 64 -8.78 14.33 7.66
N ALA A 65 -7.91 14.73 6.73
CA ALA A 65 -7.94 14.24 5.36
C ALA A 65 -7.60 12.75 5.27
N LEU A 66 -6.61 12.26 6.03
CA LEU A 66 -6.27 10.84 6.12
C LEU A 66 -7.45 10.00 6.64
N TYR A 67 -8.11 10.44 7.70
CA TYR A 67 -9.31 9.74 8.22
C TYR A 67 -10.41 9.65 7.17
N LYS A 68 -10.70 10.74 6.48
CA LYS A 68 -11.72 10.78 5.43
C LYS A 68 -11.39 9.83 4.26
N MET A 69 -10.11 9.67 3.94
CA MET A 69 -9.63 8.78 2.87
C MET A 69 -9.47 7.32 3.34
N SER A 70 -9.47 7.06 4.65
CA SER A 70 -9.36 5.72 5.26
C SER A 70 -10.70 4.97 5.28
N ASN A 71 -11.37 4.94 4.13
CA ASN A 71 -12.66 4.28 3.93
C ASN A 71 -12.53 2.94 3.17
N GLY A 72 -11.30 2.46 2.93
CA GLY A 72 -11.02 1.25 2.15
C GLY A 72 -11.09 1.40 0.63
N LEU A 73 -11.43 2.59 0.11
CA LEU A 73 -11.50 2.84 -1.33
C LEU A 73 -10.21 3.45 -1.89
N HIS A 74 -9.47 4.20 -1.05
CA HIS A 74 -8.23 4.85 -1.44
C HIS A 74 -7.02 4.02 -1.04
N SER A 75 -6.11 3.78 -1.98
CA SER A 75 -4.84 3.14 -1.67
C SER A 75 -3.88 4.13 -1.01
N ILE A 76 -2.85 3.62 -0.31
CA ILE A 76 -1.79 4.46 0.25
C ILE A 76 -1.10 5.28 -0.83
N ASP A 77 -0.84 4.70 -2.01
CA ASP A 77 -0.27 5.42 -3.14
C ASP A 77 -1.13 6.61 -3.58
N GLU A 78 -2.46 6.44 -3.65
CA GLU A 78 -3.38 7.52 -4.03
C GLU A 78 -3.39 8.64 -2.98
N MET A 79 -3.37 8.29 -1.70
CA MET A 79 -3.29 9.27 -0.62
C MET A 79 -1.98 10.04 -0.64
N CYS A 80 -0.86 9.38 -0.93
CA CYS A 80 0.44 10.04 -1.07
C CYS A 80 0.39 11.12 -2.16
N CYS A 81 -0.17 10.78 -3.33
CA CYS A 81 -0.33 11.73 -4.43
C CYS A 81 -1.26 12.90 -4.06
N LYS A 82 -2.36 12.65 -3.34
CA LYS A 82 -3.31 13.70 -2.96
C LYS A 82 -2.80 14.63 -1.86
N LEU A 83 -2.03 14.10 -0.92
CA LEU A 83 -1.56 14.84 0.26
C LEU A 83 -0.16 15.43 0.08
N GLY A 84 0.57 15.02 -0.96
CA GLY A 84 1.95 15.44 -1.19
C GLY A 84 2.93 14.90 -0.13
N LEU A 85 2.58 13.79 0.51
CA LEU A 85 3.39 13.14 1.54
C LEU A 85 4.10 11.92 0.97
N THR A 86 5.21 11.54 1.59
CA THR A 86 5.90 10.29 1.23
C THR A 86 5.10 9.07 1.73
N HIS A 87 5.27 7.93 1.05
CA HIS A 87 4.64 6.68 1.45
C HIS A 87 4.95 6.31 2.90
N LYS A 88 6.20 6.51 3.33
CA LYS A 88 6.61 6.24 4.71
C LYS A 88 5.85 7.11 5.70
N GLU A 89 5.75 8.42 5.45
CA GLU A 89 5.04 9.32 6.37
C GLU A 89 3.55 9.03 6.46
N VAL A 90 2.89 8.67 5.34
CA VAL A 90 1.49 8.28 5.34
C VAL A 90 1.31 6.99 6.13
N PHE A 91 2.14 5.98 5.85
CA PHE A 91 2.10 4.69 6.54
C PHE A 91 2.33 4.84 8.05
N ASP A 92 3.39 5.54 8.47
CA ASP A 92 3.73 5.77 9.88
C ASP A 92 2.64 6.53 10.65
N ARG A 93 1.82 7.33 9.95
CA ARG A 93 0.68 8.05 10.56
C ARG A 93 -0.55 7.15 10.71
N LEU A 94 -0.79 6.26 9.75
CA LEU A 94 -1.90 5.32 9.81
C LEU A 94 -1.63 4.22 10.85
N GLU A 95 -0.40 3.71 10.93
CA GLU A 95 0.00 2.70 11.92
C GLU A 95 -0.02 3.22 13.36
N ARG A 96 0.16 4.54 13.55
CA ARG A 96 0.02 5.18 14.86
C ARG A 96 -1.40 5.14 15.42
N ASP A 97 -2.40 4.90 14.59
CA ASP A 97 -3.80 4.85 15.03
C ASP A 97 -4.30 3.41 15.07
N ASN A 98 -4.60 2.94 16.29
CA ASN A 98 -5.13 1.59 16.53
C ASN A 98 -6.51 1.35 15.90
N ASN A 99 -7.22 2.41 15.50
CA ASN A 99 -8.53 2.29 14.85
C ASN A 99 -8.42 2.07 13.33
N ILE A 100 -7.21 2.13 12.76
CA ILE A 100 -7.00 1.99 11.32
C ILE A 100 -6.42 0.61 11.03
N ILE A 101 -7.14 -0.15 10.20
CA ILE A 101 -6.71 -1.47 9.72
C ILE A 101 -6.29 -1.35 8.27
N ILE A 102 -5.12 -1.86 7.91
CA ILE A 102 -4.62 -1.84 6.54
C ILE A 102 -4.92 -3.19 5.87
N LEU A 103 -5.74 -3.15 4.82
CA LEU A 103 -6.07 -4.32 4.00
C LEU A 103 -5.18 -4.35 2.75
N TRP A 104 -4.86 -5.56 2.29
CA TRP A 104 -4.14 -5.76 1.03
C TRP A 104 -5.10 -6.22 -0.05
N LYS A 105 -5.15 -5.49 -1.17
CA LYS A 105 -6.01 -5.80 -2.31
C LYS A 105 -5.28 -5.61 -3.63
#